data_AF-A0A936MUB7-F1
#
_entry.id   AF-A0A936MUB7-F1
#
_cell.length_a   1.000
_cell.length_b   1.000
_cell.length_c   1.000
_cell.angle_alpha   90.00
_cell.angle_beta   90.00
_cell.angle_gamma   90.00
#
_symmetry.space_group_name_H-M   'P 1'
#
loop_
_entity.id
_entity.type
_entity.pdbx_description
1 polymer ?
#
loop_
_entity_poly.entity_id
_entity_poly.type
_entity_poly.pdbx_seq_one_letter_code
_entity_poly.pdbx_strand_id
1 'polypeptide(L)'
;MKNLSFDREALAELTDAAEWYDRQRKGLGAQFLHEVDAALTHVRERPLLFPRLMICSEVELRRAVVKRFPYAVVFVLLGTEARILAVAHTKRREGYWLGRVRGLSED
;
A
#
# COMPACT_ATOMS: atom_id res chain seq x y z
N MET A 1 -6.64 -12.23 -11.55
CA MET A 1 -5.94 -12.10 -10.27
C MET A 1 -4.54 -11.57 -10.56
N LYS A 2 -4.04 -10.59 -9.81
CA LYS A 2 -2.68 -10.05 -9.96
C LYS A 2 -1.70 -10.81 -9.06
N ASN A 3 -0.43 -10.84 -9.43
CA ASN A 3 0.64 -11.18 -8.50
C ASN A 3 0.95 -9.96 -7.63
N LEU A 4 1.22 -10.18 -6.34
CA LEU A 4 1.64 -9.10 -5.43
C LEU A 4 3.15 -9.14 -5.25
N SER A 5 3.78 -7.99 -5.38
CA SER A 5 5.16 -7.76 -4.96
C SER A 5 5.22 -6.53 -4.07
N PHE A 6 6.30 -6.38 -3.31
CA PHE A 6 6.47 -5.27 -2.40
C PHE A 6 7.82 -4.61 -2.60
N ASP A 7 7.83 -3.28 -2.61
CA ASP A 7 9.03 -2.53 -2.35
C ASP A 7 9.52 -2.79 -0.93
N ARG A 8 10.84 -2.75 -0.75
CA ARG A 8 11.48 -2.95 0.55
C ARG A 8 10.94 -1.99 1.60
N GLU A 9 10.72 -0.74 1.20
CA GLU A 9 10.17 0.30 2.06
C GLU A 9 8.72 0.03 2.45
N ALA A 10 7.91 -0.53 1.55
CA ALA A 10 6.52 -0.91 1.86
C ALA A 10 6.47 -2.01 2.93
N LEU A 11 7.38 -2.99 2.86
CA LEU A 11 7.51 -4.03 3.89
C LEU A 11 7.99 -3.45 5.23
N ALA A 12 8.94 -2.52 5.20
CA ALA A 12 9.41 -1.84 6.40
C ALA A 12 8.27 -1.05 7.07
N GLU A 13 7.51 -0.28 6.30
CA GLU A 13 6.36 0.50 6.78
C GLU A 13 5.27 -0.40 7.38
N LEU A 14 4.98 -1.54 6.76
CA LEU A 14 4.04 -2.54 7.27
C LEU A 14 4.50 -3.08 8.63
N THR A 15 5.77 -3.47 8.72
CA THR A 15 6.39 -4.04 9.93
C THR A 15 6.40 -3.01 11.06
N ASP A 16 6.90 -1.81 10.80
CA ASP A 16 6.98 -0.72 11.77
C ASP A 16 5.60 -0.35 12.32
N ALA A 17 4.59 -0.29 11.45
CA ALA A 17 3.23 0.02 11.84
C ALA A 17 2.62 -1.09 12.73
N ALA A 18 2.81 -2.36 12.35
CA ALA A 18 2.32 -3.49 13.13
C ALA A 18 2.96 -3.53 14.52
N GLU A 19 4.28 -3.38 14.61
CA GLU A 19 4.99 -3.31 15.90
C GLU A 19 4.54 -2.11 16.73
N TRP A 20 4.41 -0.94 16.12
CA TRP A 20 3.98 0.27 16.83
C TRP A 20 2.60 0.07 17.45
N TYR A 21 1.64 -0.46 16.68
CA TYR A 21 0.30 -0.73 17.17
C TYR A 21 0.28 -1.78 18.28
N ASP A 22 1.08 -2.84 18.18
CA ASP A 22 1.14 -3.87 19.22
C ASP A 22 1.72 -3.33 20.52
N ARG A 23 2.72 -2.43 20.43
CA ARG A 23 3.24 -1.68 21.59
C ARG A 23 2.21 -0.75 22.22
N GLN A 24 1.26 -0.19 21.44
CA GLN A 24 0.18 0.64 22.01
C GLN A 24 -0.85 -0.19 22.75
N ARG A 25 -1.21 -1.35 22.19
CA ARG A 25 -2.14 -2.29 22.79
C ARG A 25 -1.88 -3.68 22.24
N LYS A 26 -1.59 -4.63 23.13
CA LYS A 26 -1.38 -6.03 22.77
C LYS A 26 -2.50 -6.54 21.84
N GLY A 27 -2.11 -7.11 20.70
CA GLY A 27 -3.00 -7.64 19.67
C GLY A 27 -3.51 -6.61 18.65
N LEU A 28 -3.26 -5.31 18.85
CA LEU A 28 -3.66 -4.29 17.86
C LEU A 28 -2.79 -4.34 16.59
N GLY A 29 -1.51 -4.75 16.71
CA GLY A 29 -0.66 -5.00 15.55
C GLY A 29 -1.18 -6.14 14.66
N ALA A 30 -1.63 -7.23 15.28
CA ALA A 30 -2.28 -8.34 14.55
C ALA A 30 -3.58 -7.90 13.86
N GLN A 31 -4.40 -7.07 14.53
CA GLN A 31 -5.59 -6.49 13.90
C GLN A 31 -5.23 -5.59 12.71
N PHE A 32 -4.15 -4.81 12.81
CA PHE A 32 -3.66 -4.00 11.69
C PHE A 32 -3.23 -4.87 10.50
N LEU A 33 -2.42 -5.89 10.73
CA LEU A 33 -1.99 -6.82 9.68
C LEU A 33 -3.18 -7.51 9.00
N HIS A 34 -4.19 -7.91 9.77
CA HIS A 34 -5.40 -8.51 9.23
C HIS A 34 -6.16 -7.56 8.27
N GLU A 35 -6.31 -6.29 8.63
CA GLU A 35 -6.99 -5.31 7.76
C GLU A 35 -6.13 -4.95 6.53
N VAL A 36 -4.80 -4.98 6.64
CA VAL A 36 -3.90 -4.83 5.48
C VAL A 36 -4.00 -6.03 4.54
N ASP A 37 -3.99 -7.25 5.06
CA ASP A 37 -4.14 -8.48 4.27
C ASP A 37 -5.49 -8.53 3.54
N ALA A 38 -6.56 -8.10 4.21
CA ALA A 38 -7.86 -7.92 3.57
C ALA A 38 -7.79 -6.91 2.42
N ALA A 39 -7.12 -5.76 2.59
CA ALA A 39 -6.94 -4.79 1.52
C ALA A 39 -6.11 -5.38 0.35
N LEU A 40 -5.02 -6.08 0.64
CA LEU A 40 -4.16 -6.73 -0.36
C LEU A 40 -4.91 -7.81 -1.15
N THR A 41 -5.76 -8.59 -0.50
CA THR A 41 -6.63 -9.58 -1.17
C THR A 41 -7.52 -8.91 -2.22
N HIS A 42 -8.12 -7.77 -1.89
CA HIS A 42 -8.93 -7.01 -2.85
C HIS A 42 -8.08 -6.37 -3.96
N VAL A 43 -6.88 -5.86 -3.65
CA VAL A 43 -5.94 -5.36 -4.67
C VAL A 43 -5.58 -6.46 -5.66
N ARG A 44 -5.33 -7.68 -5.16
CA ARG A 44 -5.01 -8.86 -5.96
C ARG A 44 -6.17 -9.27 -6.88
N GLU A 45 -7.40 -9.22 -6.39
CA GLU A 45 -8.57 -9.74 -7.12
C GLU A 45 -9.21 -8.70 -8.03
N ARG A 46 -9.35 -7.47 -7.55
CA ARG A 46 -10.13 -6.40 -8.20
C ARG A 46 -9.40 -5.04 -8.12
N PRO A 47 -8.17 -4.92 -8.64
CA PRO A 47 -7.35 -3.72 -8.48
C PRO A 47 -7.98 -2.45 -9.10
N LEU A 48 -8.79 -2.61 -10.15
CA LEU A 48 -9.39 -1.49 -10.87
C LEU A 48 -10.55 -0.82 -10.12
N LEU A 49 -11.05 -1.41 -9.03
CA LEU A 49 -12.07 -0.81 -8.17
C LEU A 49 -11.53 0.32 -7.30
N PHE A 50 -10.21 0.36 -7.09
CA PHE A 50 -9.58 1.39 -6.27
C PHE A 50 -9.34 2.66 -7.08
N PRO A 51 -9.53 3.87 -6.51
CA PRO A 51 -9.34 5.11 -7.24
C PRO A 51 -7.94 5.24 -7.85
N ARG A 52 -7.87 5.64 -9.12
CA ARG A 52 -6.62 6.01 -9.80
C ARG A 52 -6.11 7.35 -9.26
N LEU A 53 -4.81 7.43 -8.99
CA LEU A 53 -4.13 8.65 -8.58
C LEU A 53 -3.55 9.34 -9.81
N MET A 54 -4.07 10.53 -10.12
CA MET A 54 -3.69 11.33 -11.31
C MET A 54 -2.44 12.17 -11.06
N ILE A 55 -1.36 11.52 -10.65
CA ILE A 55 -0.08 12.15 -10.25
C ILE A 55 1.10 11.76 -11.14
N CYS A 56 0.94 10.71 -11.93
CA CYS A 56 1.89 10.28 -12.97
C CYS A 56 1.06 9.73 -14.13
N SER A 57 1.36 10.18 -15.35
CA SER A 57 0.66 9.73 -16.56
C SER A 57 1.18 8.40 -17.10
N GLU A 58 2.44 8.07 -16.82
CA GLU A 58 3.15 6.92 -17.38
C GLU A 58 2.77 5.61 -16.69
N VAL A 59 2.40 5.67 -15.40
CA VAL A 59 2.02 4.49 -14.63
C VAL A 59 0.61 4.58 -14.04
N GLU A 60 -0.02 3.43 -13.89
CA GLU A 60 -1.35 3.33 -13.28
C GLU A 60 -1.26 3.15 -11.76
N LEU A 61 -1.18 4.28 -11.07
CA LEU A 61 -1.16 4.32 -9.61
C LEU A 61 -2.55 4.29 -9.01
N ARG A 62 -2.71 3.51 -7.94
CA ARG A 62 -3.95 3.36 -7.20
C ARG A 62 -3.67 3.25 -5.70
N ARG A 63 -4.69 3.52 -4.88
CA ARG A 63 -4.61 3.32 -3.42
C ARG A 63 -5.83 2.60 -2.86
N ALA A 64 -5.58 1.65 -1.97
CA ALA A 64 -6.59 0.96 -1.18
C ALA A 64 -6.52 1.45 0.27
N VAL A 65 -7.61 1.97 0.82
CA VAL A 65 -7.65 2.35 2.23
C VAL A 65 -7.68 1.11 3.13
N VAL A 66 -6.88 1.12 4.19
CA VAL A 66 -6.88 0.07 5.20
C VAL A 66 -8.02 0.37 6.16
N LYS A 67 -8.99 -0.53 6.26
CA LYS A 67 -10.17 -0.30 7.11
C LYS A 67 -9.75 -0.19 8.57
N ARG A 68 -10.42 0.69 9.34
CA ARG A 68 -10.18 0.95 10.80
C ARG A 68 -8.83 1.56 11.16
N PHE A 69 -7.89 1.67 10.23
CA PHE A 69 -6.58 2.25 10.46
C PHE A 69 -6.35 3.45 9.54
N PRO A 70 -5.64 4.50 9.99
CA PRO A 70 -5.33 5.67 9.17
C PRO A 70 -4.19 5.38 8.18
N TYR A 71 -4.34 4.32 7.38
CA TYR A 71 -3.35 3.80 6.44
C TYR A 71 -3.97 3.53 5.07
N ALA A 72 -3.15 3.57 4.03
CA ALA A 72 -3.50 3.15 2.69
C ALA A 72 -2.37 2.35 2.06
N VAL A 73 -2.71 1.28 1.36
CA VAL A 73 -1.81 0.54 0.48
C VAL A 73 -1.76 1.27 -0.85
N VAL A 74 -0.58 1.76 -1.22
CA VAL A 74 -0.33 2.44 -2.50
C VAL A 74 0.38 1.48 -3.42
N PHE A 75 -0.14 1.32 -4.63
CA PHE A 75 0.38 0.33 -5.58
C PHE A 75 0.31 0.83 -7.01
N VAL A 76 1.19 0.29 -7.84
CA VAL A 76 1.20 0.46 -9.29
C VAL A 76 0.79 -0.84 -9.96
N LEU A 77 0.07 -0.74 -11.08
CA LEU A 77 -0.28 -1.90 -11.89
C LEU A 77 0.71 -2.05 -13.05
N LEU A 78 1.37 -3.21 -13.11
CA LEU A 78 2.37 -3.56 -14.11
C LEU A 78 1.99 -4.88 -14.77
N GLY A 79 1.29 -4.83 -15.91
CA GLY A 79 0.87 -6.07 -16.60
C GLY A 79 0.03 -6.97 -15.72
N THR A 80 0.55 -8.13 -15.30
CA THR A 80 -0.12 -9.09 -14.39
C THR A 80 0.19 -8.88 -12.90
N GLU A 81 0.98 -7.88 -12.57
CA GLU A 81 1.46 -7.59 -11.23
C GLU A 81 0.80 -6.32 -10.65
N ALA A 82 0.61 -6.32 -9.34
CA ALA A 82 0.37 -5.13 -8.55
C ALA A 82 1.53 -4.98 -7.56
N ARG A 83 2.43 -4.03 -7.83
CA ARG A 83 3.60 -3.76 -7.01
C ARG A 83 3.24 -2.74 -5.94
N ILE A 84 3.38 -3.14 -4.68
CA ILE A 84 3.06 -2.31 -3.52
C ILE A 84 4.25 -1.38 -3.23
N LEU A 85 4.04 -0.08 -3.41
CA LEU A 85 5.06 0.95 -3.25
C LEU A 85 5.14 1.50 -1.83
N ALA A 86 4.00 1.49 -1.11
CA ALA A 86 3.94 1.98 0.26
C ALA A 86 2.75 1.42 1.05
N VAL A 87 2.93 1.27 2.36
CA VAL A 87 1.85 1.13 3.35
C VAL A 87 1.80 2.45 4.12
N ALA A 88 1.17 3.45 3.49
CA ALA A 88 1.30 4.85 3.87
C ALA A 88 0.31 5.25 4.98
N HIS A 89 0.82 5.80 6.07
CA HIS A 89 -0.01 6.42 7.10
C HIS A 89 -0.60 7.76 6.58
N THR A 90 -1.91 7.80 6.36
CA THR A 90 -2.63 8.88 5.67
C THR A 90 -2.71 10.21 6.43
N LYS A 91 -2.41 10.22 7.73
CA LYS A 91 -2.45 11.44 8.57
C LYS A 91 -1.08 11.98 8.95
N ARG A 92 -0.05 11.14 8.95
CA ARG A 92 1.29 11.54 9.43
C ARG A 92 2.16 12.11 8.32
N ARG A 93 2.16 11.48 7.15
CA ARG A 93 2.98 11.88 6.00
C ARG A 93 2.23 11.49 4.73
N GLU A 94 1.43 12.41 4.21
CA GLU A 94 0.82 12.23 2.89
C GLU A 94 1.87 12.46 1.80
N GLY A 95 1.87 11.64 0.74
CA GLY A 95 2.66 11.89 -0.47
C GLY A 95 4.18 11.67 -0.40
N TYR A 96 4.77 11.23 0.72
CA TYR A 96 6.22 10.98 0.77
C TYR A 96 6.69 9.90 -0.23
N TRP A 97 5.83 8.94 -0.55
CA TRP A 97 6.07 7.87 -1.52
C TRP A 97 6.04 8.36 -2.97
N LEU A 98 5.69 9.63 -3.24
CA LEU A 98 5.69 10.20 -4.60
C LEU A 98 7.08 10.15 -5.26
N GLY A 99 8.16 10.23 -4.47
CA GLY A 99 9.52 10.08 -4.98
C GLY A 99 9.80 8.70 -5.58
N ARG A 100 9.09 7.66 -5.11
CA ARG A 100 9.23 6.27 -5.60
C ARG A 100 8.54 6.06 -6.95
N VAL A 101 7.63 6.95 -7.33
CA VAL A 101 6.90 6.88 -8.61
C VAL A 101 7.78 7.31 -9.77
N ARG A 102 8.64 8.31 -9.57
CA ARG A 102 9.44 8.93 -10.63
C ARG A 102 10.51 8.02 -11.23
N GLY A 103 10.85 6.91 -10.57
CA GLY A 103 11.81 5.91 -11.07
C GLY A 103 11.17 4.74 -11.82
N LEU A 104 9.83 4.74 -11.99
CA LEU A 104 9.10 3.65 -12.66
C LEU A 104 8.86 3.92 -14.15
N SER A 105 9.42 5.01 -14.69
CA SER A 105 9.20 5.50 -16.05
C SER A 105 10.20 4.97 -17.08
N GLU A 106 11.15 4.12 -16.70
CA GLU A 106 12.26 3.68 -17.56
C GLU A 106 12.32 2.16 -17.86
N ASP A 107 11.28 1.38 -17.51
CA ASP A 107 11.18 -0.04 -17.89
C ASP A 107 10.16 -0.29 -19.03
#